data_AF-A0A7C7AGZ7-F1
#
_entry.id   AF-A0A7C7AGZ7-F1
#
_cell.length_a   1.000
_cell.length_b   1.000
_cell.length_c   1.000
_cell.angle_alpha   90.00
_cell.angle_beta   90.00
_cell.angle_gamma   90.00
#
_symmetry.space_group_name_H-M   'P 1'
#
loop_
_entity.id
_entity.type
_entity.pdbx_description
1 polymer ?
#
loop_
_entity_poly.entity_id
_entity_poly.type
_entity_poly.pdbx_seq_one_letter_code
_entity_poly.pdbx_strand_id
1 'polypeptide(L)'
;MKVIESLHNNQWSYEGIKRRILRAYKDYSRVSDECALINIRRIYHLSIIAIPLPVICIILFAFGKSYDTEVLKTWSQGIMGSHFVLLLFLIVLFLVTHRLRNKKKAGLNMYLLQYLVVLVIMATGIVIVTFDQLVTTNIT
;
A
#
# COMPACT_ATOMS: atom_id res chain seq x y z
N MET A 1 -12.88 -12.12 58.18
CA MET A 1 -11.46 -12.37 57.79
C MET A 1 -11.33 -12.90 56.36
N LYS A 2 -12.13 -13.90 55.92
CA LYS A 2 -12.07 -14.48 54.54
C LYS A 2 -12.34 -13.50 53.37
N VAL A 3 -13.15 -12.46 53.56
CA VAL A 3 -13.48 -11.48 52.50
C VAL A 3 -12.31 -10.53 52.18
N ILE A 4 -11.50 -10.18 53.19
CA ILE A 4 -10.33 -9.31 53.00
C ILE A 4 -9.22 -10.07 52.25
N GLU A 5 -9.10 -11.36 52.51
CA GLU A 5 -8.15 -12.25 51.85
C GLU A 5 -8.49 -12.48 50.37
N SER A 6 -9.78 -12.58 50.02
CA SER A 6 -10.21 -12.72 48.61
C SER A 6 -10.02 -11.43 47.81
N LEU A 7 -10.19 -10.25 48.43
CA LEU A 7 -9.95 -8.96 47.79
C LEU A 7 -8.44 -8.72 47.52
N HIS A 8 -7.58 -9.10 48.47
CA HIS A 8 -6.12 -9.00 48.31
C HIS A 8 -5.60 -9.93 47.20
N ASN A 9 -6.13 -11.16 47.11
CA ASN A 9 -5.75 -12.12 46.08
C ASN A 9 -6.21 -11.68 44.67
N ASN A 10 -7.38 -11.02 44.57
CA ASN A 10 -7.92 -10.54 43.30
C ASN A 10 -7.20 -9.27 42.79
N GLN A 11 -6.70 -8.41 43.69
CA GLN A 11 -5.87 -7.25 43.33
C GLN A 11 -4.52 -7.67 42.72
N TRP A 12 -3.87 -8.70 43.27
CA TRP A 12 -2.64 -9.27 42.71
C TRP A 12 -2.86 -9.90 41.33
N SER A 13 -4.02 -10.52 41.12
CA SER A 13 -4.43 -11.07 39.81
C SER A 13 -4.70 -9.97 38.78
N TYR A 14 -5.47 -8.93 39.12
CA TYR A 14 -5.76 -7.80 38.22
C TYR A 14 -4.49 -7.05 37.82
N GLU A 15 -3.62 -6.68 38.77
CA GLU A 15 -2.36 -6.02 38.45
C GLU A 15 -1.42 -6.93 37.66
N GLY A 16 -1.49 -8.25 37.86
CA GLY A 16 -0.80 -9.24 37.02
C GLY A 16 -1.28 -9.23 35.57
N ILE A 17 -2.60 -9.30 35.36
CA ILE A 17 -3.24 -9.29 34.03
C ILE A 17 -2.98 -7.95 33.33
N LYS A 18 -3.20 -6.83 34.02
CA LYS A 18 -2.94 -5.48 33.49
C LYS A 18 -1.49 -5.31 33.03
N ARG A 19 -0.51 -5.77 33.83
CA ARG A 19 0.90 -5.73 33.45
C ARG A 19 1.19 -6.58 32.22
N ARG A 20 0.57 -7.76 32.09
CA ARG A 20 0.70 -8.62 30.90
C ARG A 20 0.13 -7.95 29.66
N ILE A 21 -1.07 -7.35 29.76
CA ILE A 21 -1.71 -6.63 28.65
C ILE A 21 -0.86 -5.44 28.21
N LEU A 22 -0.39 -4.61 29.15
CA LEU A 22 0.45 -3.45 28.85
C LEU A 22 1.78 -3.87 28.21
N ARG A 23 2.38 -4.97 28.69
CA ARG A 23 3.62 -5.50 28.11
C ARG A 23 3.36 -6.00 26.69
N ALA A 24 2.31 -6.80 26.48
CA ALA A 24 1.92 -7.27 25.15
C ALA A 24 1.66 -6.08 24.21
N TYR A 25 0.87 -5.09 24.61
CA TYR A 25 0.61 -3.90 23.81
C TYR A 25 1.90 -3.15 23.44
N LYS A 26 2.80 -2.97 24.41
CA LYS A 26 4.11 -2.34 24.17
C LYS A 26 4.93 -3.14 23.16
N ASP A 27 5.00 -4.46 23.31
CA ASP A 27 5.74 -5.35 22.41
C ASP A 27 5.12 -5.32 20.99
N TYR A 28 3.79 -5.42 20.87
CA TYR A 28 3.07 -5.29 19.59
C TYR A 28 3.31 -3.94 18.92
N SER A 29 3.23 -2.84 19.67
CA SER A 29 3.47 -1.49 19.14
C SER A 29 4.91 -1.32 18.64
N ARG A 30 5.87 -1.96 19.31
CA ARG A 30 7.27 -1.95 18.86
C ARG A 30 7.44 -2.71 17.55
N VAL A 31 6.83 -3.89 17.45
CA VAL A 31 6.86 -4.69 16.23
C VAL A 31 6.18 -3.96 15.07
N SER A 32 5.03 -3.33 15.30
CA SER A 32 4.33 -2.57 14.26
C SER A 32 5.14 -1.37 13.77
N ASP A 33 5.84 -0.67 14.67
CA ASP A 33 6.72 0.45 14.33
C ASP A 33 7.91 -0.01 13.47
N GLU A 34 8.55 -1.11 13.86
CA GLU A 34 9.65 -1.72 13.10
C GLU A 34 9.18 -2.16 11.71
N CYS A 35 8.02 -2.84 11.62
CA CYS A 35 7.39 -3.21 10.36
C CYS A 35 7.12 -1.99 9.48
N ALA A 36 6.59 -0.90 10.06
CA ALA A 36 6.28 0.29 9.28
C ALA A 36 7.52 0.96 8.69
N LEU A 37 8.61 1.05 9.47
CA LEU A 37 9.89 1.59 9.00
C LEU A 37 10.52 0.73 7.89
N ILE A 38 10.42 -0.59 8.00
CA ILE A 38 10.89 -1.53 6.97
C ILE A 38 10.04 -1.39 5.71
N ASN A 39 8.72 -1.36 5.84
CA ASN A 39 7.81 -1.28 4.71
C ASN A 39 7.95 0.03 3.95
N ILE A 40 8.19 1.16 4.62
CA ILE A 40 8.47 2.43 3.94
C ILE A 40 9.75 2.36 3.09
N ARG A 41 10.81 1.73 3.61
CA ARG A 41 12.05 1.51 2.84
C ARG A 41 11.81 0.59 1.64
N ARG A 42 11.01 -0.47 1.81
CA ARG A 42 10.63 -1.37 0.70
C ARG A 42 9.83 -0.62 -0.37
N ILE A 43 8.80 0.14 0.03
CA ILE A 43 7.98 0.92 -0.90
C ILE A 43 8.85 1.95 -1.64
N TYR A 44 9.80 2.61 -0.95
CA TYR A 44 10.75 3.51 -1.60
C TYR A 44 11.51 2.81 -2.74
N HIS A 45 12.11 1.64 -2.49
CA HIS A 45 12.84 0.91 -3.54
C HIS A 45 11.93 0.39 -4.64
N LEU A 46 10.76 -0.16 -4.28
CA LEU A 46 9.77 -0.64 -5.24
C LEU A 46 9.25 0.47 -6.15
N SER A 47 9.06 1.68 -5.64
CA SER A 47 8.63 2.82 -6.45
C SER A 47 9.64 3.16 -7.56
N ILE A 48 10.95 3.12 -7.26
CA ILE A 48 12.01 3.34 -8.26
C ILE A 48 11.99 2.26 -9.33
N ILE A 49 11.88 1.00 -8.91
CA ILE A 49 11.89 -0.15 -9.82
C ILE A 49 10.62 -0.18 -10.68
N ALA A 50 9.49 0.28 -10.15
CA ALA A 50 8.20 0.25 -10.83
C ALA A 50 8.05 1.38 -11.86
N ILE A 51 8.64 2.57 -11.65
CA ILE A 51 8.50 3.74 -12.54
C ILE A 51 8.83 3.45 -14.02
N PRO A 52 9.92 2.73 -14.36
CA PRO A 52 10.24 2.42 -15.76
C PRO A 52 9.12 1.70 -16.52
N LEU A 53 8.34 0.85 -15.85
CA LEU A 53 7.35 0.00 -16.52
C LEU A 53 6.20 0.84 -17.14
N PRO A 54 5.48 1.71 -16.39
CA PRO A 54 4.51 2.62 -16.98
C PRO A 54 5.10 3.55 -18.04
N VAL A 55 6.36 3.99 -17.90
CA VAL A 55 7.02 4.83 -18.91
C VAL A 55 7.15 4.07 -20.23
N ILE A 56 7.62 2.82 -20.20
CA ILE A 56 7.72 1.96 -21.39
C ILE A 56 6.33 1.76 -22.02
N CYS A 57 5.32 1.43 -21.22
CA CYS A 57 3.95 1.26 -21.71
C CYS A 57 3.44 2.52 -22.42
N ILE A 58 3.62 3.71 -21.81
CA ILE A 58 3.21 4.98 -22.40
C ILE A 58 3.93 5.22 -23.73
N ILE A 59 5.25 4.99 -23.80
CA ILE A 59 6.03 5.14 -25.03
C ILE A 59 5.49 4.21 -26.12
N LEU A 60 5.29 2.91 -25.81
CA LEU A 60 4.77 1.93 -26.77
C LEU A 60 3.42 2.35 -27.35
N PHE A 61 2.48 2.79 -26.51
CA PHE A 61 1.16 3.22 -26.95
C PHE A 61 1.13 4.61 -27.60
N ALA A 62 2.09 5.50 -27.25
CA ALA A 62 2.19 6.82 -27.86
C ALA A 62 2.71 6.76 -29.31
N PHE A 63 3.66 5.84 -29.59
CA PHE A 63 4.30 5.71 -30.90
C PHE A 63 3.71 4.60 -31.80
N GLY A 64 3.00 3.62 -31.23
CA GLY A 64 2.36 2.53 -31.98
C GLY A 64 1.03 2.88 -32.67
N LYS A 65 0.80 4.15 -33.05
CA LYS A 65 -0.52 4.63 -33.52
C LYS A 65 -0.85 4.16 -34.94
N SER A 66 -1.56 3.03 -35.03
CA SER A 66 -2.52 2.75 -36.10
C SER A 66 -3.78 2.21 -35.44
N TYR A 67 -4.92 2.88 -35.64
CA TYR A 67 -6.19 2.45 -35.06
C TYR A 67 -7.15 2.09 -36.18
N ASP A 68 -7.40 0.80 -36.36
CA ASP A 68 -8.31 0.32 -37.40
C ASP A 68 -9.79 0.44 -36.98
N THR A 69 -10.06 0.56 -35.67
CA THR A 69 -11.41 0.66 -35.09
C THR A 69 -11.49 1.62 -33.90
N GLU A 70 -12.70 2.12 -33.62
CA GLU A 70 -12.96 2.98 -32.45
C GLU A 70 -12.74 2.25 -31.11
N VAL A 71 -13.06 0.95 -31.06
CA VAL A 71 -12.82 0.10 -29.88
C VAL A 71 -11.33 0.02 -29.57
N LEU A 72 -10.49 -0.22 -30.58
CA LEU A 72 -9.04 -0.30 -30.41
C LEU A 72 -8.44 1.04 -29.97
N LYS A 73 -8.98 2.15 -30.48
CA LYS A 73 -8.61 3.50 -30.04
C LYS A 73 -8.94 3.73 -28.56
N THR A 74 -10.16 3.37 -28.15
CA THR A 74 -10.61 3.51 -26.75
C THR A 74 -9.78 2.64 -25.80
N TRP A 75 -9.54 1.38 -26.16
CA TRP A 75 -8.65 0.48 -25.41
C TRP A 75 -7.25 1.08 -25.26
N SER A 76 -6.62 1.48 -26.37
CA SER A 76 -5.26 2.04 -26.35
C SER A 76 -5.17 3.30 -25.49
N GLN A 77 -6.15 4.20 -25.59
CA GLN A 77 -6.19 5.42 -24.76
C GLN A 77 -6.44 5.11 -23.28
N GLY A 78 -7.30 4.13 -22.99
CA GLY A 78 -7.58 3.66 -21.63
C GLY A 78 -6.35 3.05 -20.96
N ILE A 79 -5.63 2.17 -21.66
CA ILE A 79 -4.39 1.57 -21.17
C ILE A 79 -3.32 2.65 -20.95
N MET A 80 -3.08 3.50 -21.95
CA MET A 80 -2.10 4.58 -21.84
C MET A 80 -2.43 5.55 -20.69
N GLY A 81 -3.70 5.92 -20.54
CA GLY A 81 -4.19 6.79 -19.46
C GLY A 81 -4.02 6.16 -18.08
N SER A 82 -4.35 4.87 -17.95
CA SER A 82 -4.17 4.12 -16.69
C SER A 82 -2.71 4.07 -16.27
N HIS A 83 -1.79 3.78 -17.20
CA HIS A 83 -0.35 3.81 -16.93
C HIS A 83 0.16 5.22 -16.62
N PHE A 84 -0.38 6.26 -17.26
CA PHE A 84 -0.03 7.64 -16.96
C PHE A 84 -0.41 8.05 -15.53
N VAL A 85 -1.64 7.72 -15.09
CA VAL A 85 -2.08 7.94 -13.70
C VAL A 85 -1.23 7.15 -12.72
N LEU A 86 -0.93 5.88 -13.01
CA LEU A 86 -0.04 5.05 -12.20
C LEU A 86 1.37 5.65 -12.09
N LEU A 87 1.92 6.20 -13.18
CA LEU A 87 3.22 6.85 -13.19
C LEU A 87 3.25 8.07 -12.27
N LEU A 88 2.24 8.95 -12.36
CA LEU A 88 2.12 10.11 -11.47
C LEU A 88 2.02 9.68 -10.01
N PHE A 89 1.22 8.65 -9.73
CA PHE A 89 1.11 8.09 -8.37
C PHE A 89 2.46 7.56 -7.88
N LEU A 90 3.20 6.80 -8.69
CA LEU A 90 4.52 6.27 -8.32
C LEU A 90 5.57 7.37 -8.09
N ILE A 91 5.54 8.45 -8.87
CA ILE A 91 6.41 9.62 -8.66
C ILE A 91 6.11 10.29 -7.32
N VAL A 92 4.83 10.55 -7.01
CA VAL A 92 4.42 11.11 -5.72
C VAL A 92 4.82 10.17 -4.58
N LEU A 93 4.57 8.87 -4.74
CA LEU A 93 4.91 7.85 -3.75
C LEU A 93 6.42 7.79 -3.50
N PHE A 94 7.23 7.86 -4.55
CA PHE A 94 8.69 7.94 -4.46
C PHE A 94 9.12 9.16 -3.65
N LEU A 95 8.58 10.35 -3.96
CA LEU A 95 8.93 11.59 -3.25
C LEU A 95 8.53 11.54 -1.77
N VAL A 96 7.33 11.04 -1.46
CA VAL A 96 6.84 10.89 -0.09
C VAL A 96 7.72 9.90 0.69
N THR A 97 7.96 8.71 0.12
CA THR A 97 8.77 7.69 0.80
C THR A 97 10.23 8.06 0.89
N HIS A 98 10.78 8.82 -0.07
CA HIS A 98 12.13 9.36 -0.01
C HIS A 98 12.32 10.23 1.24
N ARG A 99 11.34 11.07 1.58
CA ARG A 99 11.37 11.89 2.79
C ARG A 99 11.20 11.07 4.07
N LEU A 100 10.46 9.96 4.02
CA LEU A 100 10.12 9.14 5.18
C LEU A 100 11.15 8.04 5.51
N ARG A 101 11.89 7.53 4.51
CA ARG A 101 12.75 6.33 4.63
C ARG A 101 13.84 6.41 5.69
N ASN A 102 14.29 7.62 6.03
CA ASN A 102 15.38 7.88 6.98
C ASN A 102 14.89 8.21 8.41
N LYS A 103 13.57 8.20 8.65
CA LYS A 103 13.05 8.48 9.99
C LYS A 103 13.36 7.34 10.95
N LYS A 104 13.70 7.69 12.20
CA LYS A 104 14.03 6.74 13.28
C LYS A 104 12.81 6.19 14.03
N LYS A 105 11.64 6.80 13.85
CA LYS A 105 10.38 6.43 14.50
C LYS A 105 9.27 6.35 13.47
N ALA A 106 8.40 5.36 13.61
CA ALA A 106 7.20 5.28 12.80
C ALA A 106 6.23 6.41 13.16
N GLY A 107 5.55 6.93 12.16
CA GLY A 107 4.48 7.91 12.34
C GLY A 107 3.21 7.42 11.66
N LEU A 108 2.06 8.00 12.03
CA LEU A 108 0.75 7.64 11.47
C LEU A 108 0.76 7.61 9.93
N ASN A 109 1.41 8.59 9.30
CA ASN A 109 1.50 8.68 7.84
C ASN A 109 2.15 7.44 7.21
N MET A 110 3.10 6.78 7.91
CA MET A 110 3.76 5.58 7.40
C MET A 110 2.84 4.38 7.41
N TYR A 111 1.98 4.27 8.42
CA TYR A 111 0.95 3.23 8.51
C TYR A 111 -0.09 3.41 7.41
N LEU A 112 -0.66 4.63 7.28
CA LEU A 112 -1.64 4.94 6.26
C LEU A 112 -1.10 4.72 4.84
N LEU A 113 0.14 5.12 4.59
CA LEU A 113 0.76 4.99 3.27
C LEU A 113 0.87 3.53 2.81
N GLN A 114 1.17 2.59 3.72
CA GLN A 114 1.28 1.17 3.36
C GLN A 114 -0.05 0.60 2.85
N TYR A 115 -1.15 0.90 3.54
CA TYR A 115 -2.48 0.47 3.12
C TYR A 115 -2.96 1.20 1.86
N LEU A 116 -2.68 2.50 1.76
CA LEU A 116 -3.02 3.30 0.59
C LEU A 116 -2.36 2.77 -0.67
N VAL A 117 -1.08 2.39 -0.60
CA VAL A 117 -0.34 1.83 -1.75
C VAL A 117 -0.99 0.54 -2.25
N VAL A 118 -1.35 -0.37 -1.35
CA VAL A 118 -2.03 -1.61 -1.72
C VAL A 118 -3.37 -1.31 -2.40
N LEU A 119 -4.17 -0.41 -1.82
CA LEU A 119 -5.47 -0.04 -2.38
C LEU A 119 -5.34 0.53 -3.79
N VAL A 120 -4.43 1.49 -4.00
CA VAL A 120 -4.26 2.15 -5.30
C VAL A 120 -3.72 1.18 -6.36
N ILE A 121 -2.76 0.31 -6.01
CA ILE A 121 -2.24 -0.69 -6.94
C ILE A 121 -3.35 -1.68 -7.35
N MET A 122 -4.14 -2.17 -6.39
CA MET A 122 -5.26 -3.08 -6.67
C MET A 122 -6.32 -2.41 -7.56
N ALA A 123 -6.71 -1.17 -7.24
CA ALA A 123 -7.66 -0.41 -8.03
C ALA A 123 -7.16 -0.16 -9.46
N THR A 124 -5.88 0.15 -9.63
CA THR A 124 -5.26 0.33 -10.95
C THR A 124 -5.31 -0.97 -11.76
N GLY A 125 -5.06 -2.12 -11.13
CA GLY A 125 -5.17 -3.42 -11.77
C GLY A 125 -6.59 -3.69 -12.29
N ILE A 126 -7.62 -3.37 -11.50
CA ILE A 126 -9.02 -3.49 -11.93
C ILE A 126 -9.28 -2.62 -13.17
N VAL A 127 -8.86 -1.35 -13.14
CA VAL A 127 -9.06 -0.42 -14.27
C VAL A 127 -8.38 -0.92 -15.55
N ILE A 128 -7.14 -1.41 -15.45
CA ILE A 128 -6.42 -1.97 -16.61
C ILE A 128 -7.17 -3.19 -17.17
N VAL A 129 -7.60 -4.11 -16.31
CA VAL A 129 -8.36 -5.30 -16.72
C VAL A 129 -9.67 -4.91 -17.41
N THR A 130 -10.38 -3.89 -16.91
CA THR A 130 -11.61 -3.40 -17.55
C THR A 130 -11.35 -2.88 -18.97
N PHE A 131 -10.25 -2.17 -19.20
CA PHE A 131 -9.88 -1.76 -20.56
C PHE A 131 -9.48 -2.96 -21.41
N ASP A 132 -8.67 -3.89 -20.90
CA ASP A 132 -8.24 -5.09 -21.66
C ASP A 132 -9.39 -5.96 -22.15
N GLN A 133 -10.51 -6.00 -21.41
CA GLN A 133 -11.71 -6.71 -21.82
C GLN A 133 -12.37 -6.16 -23.10
N LEU A 134 -12.09 -4.92 -23.51
CA LEU A 134 -12.58 -4.36 -24.78
C LEU A 134 -12.04 -5.12 -26.00
N VAL A 135 -10.88 -5.77 -25.88
CA VAL A 135 -10.22 -6.50 -26.97
C VAL A 135 -10.00 -7.99 -26.64
N THR A 136 -10.11 -8.38 -25.37
CA THR A 136 -10.00 -9.77 -24.89
C THR A 136 -11.30 -10.20 -24.21
N THR A 137 -12.41 -10.20 -24.95
CA THR A 137 -13.74 -10.58 -24.46
C THR A 137 -13.77 -12.05 -24.01
N ASN A 138 -13.30 -12.31 -22.79
CA ASN A 138 -13.29 -13.61 -22.13
C ASN A 138 -14.37 -13.72 -21.04
N ILE A 139 -15.05 -12.62 -20.70
CA ILE A 139 -16.22 -12.61 -19.82
C ILE A 139 -17.37 -11.98 -20.60
N THR A 140 -18.24 -12.82 -21.14
CA THR A 140 -19.58 -12.47 -21.62
C THR A 140 -20.51 -13.62 -21.29
#